data_AF-A0A349WYJ5-F1
#
_entry.id   AF-A0A349WYJ5-F1
#
_cell.length_a   1.000
_cell.length_b   1.000
_cell.length_c   1.000
_cell.angle_alpha   90.00
_cell.angle_beta   90.00
_cell.angle_gamma   90.00
#
_symmetry.space_group_name_H-M   'P 1'
#
loop_
_entity.id
_entity.type
_entity.pdbx_description
1 polymer ?
#
loop_
_entity_poly.entity_id
_entity_poly.type
_entity_poly.pdbx_seq_one_letter_code
_entity_poly.pdbx_strand_id
1 'polypeptide(L)'
;MTPKYKISEEIARWSVETYFRQHTELKWWVAFTNPTAGPWKKIVAKDTAGLNVEIHRFQREEERPDLVLVNDDLRIIVIVEAKDYLEKLVTKSQMEKSVRVIEDMSKVFLAISHINWGERAKYRIIPSFLWMCKDAARALDEDSTAKKCYESFSSIKQSLLNIVVTADESENLAPLFIFDGKLLVDPNQI
;
A
#
# COMPACT_ATOMS: atom_id res chain seq x y z
N MET A 1 -16.57 20.17 -3.96
CA MET A 1 -15.69 21.28 -3.52
C MET A 1 -14.28 21.01 -3.99
N THR A 2 -13.48 22.05 -4.26
CA THR A 2 -12.05 21.90 -4.54
C THR A 2 -11.32 22.01 -3.19
N PRO A 3 -10.54 21.00 -2.77
CA PRO A 3 -9.87 21.03 -1.47
C PRO A 3 -8.93 22.22 -1.37
N LYS A 4 -8.81 22.79 -0.16
CA LYS A 4 -8.02 24.00 0.13
C LYS A 4 -6.51 23.79 -0.07
N TYR A 5 -6.05 22.55 -0.15
CA TYR A 5 -4.68 22.15 -0.37
C TYR A 5 -4.53 21.24 -1.59
N LYS A 6 -3.36 21.32 -2.25
CA LYS A 6 -3.04 20.45 -3.39
C LYS A 6 -2.79 19.04 -2.86
N ILE A 7 -3.77 18.17 -3.07
CA ILE A 7 -3.68 16.74 -2.78
C ILE A 7 -2.51 16.14 -3.57
N SER A 8 -1.71 15.31 -2.90
CA SER A 8 -0.55 14.61 -3.44
C SER A 8 -0.51 13.15 -2.96
N GLU A 9 0.29 12.35 -3.66
CA GLU A 9 0.68 10.97 -3.31
C GLU A 9 1.16 10.87 -1.85
N GLU A 10 1.96 11.84 -1.39
CA GLU A 10 2.46 11.89 -0.01
C GLU A 10 1.34 12.04 1.01
N ILE A 11 0.34 12.88 0.73
CA ILE A 11 -0.83 13.07 1.61
C ILE A 11 -1.65 11.78 1.67
N ALA A 12 -1.88 11.13 0.52
CA ALA A 12 -2.61 9.86 0.45
C ALA A 12 -1.92 8.77 1.28
N ARG A 13 -0.61 8.56 1.05
CA ARG A 13 0.22 7.61 1.81
C ARG A 13 0.18 7.91 3.30
N TRP A 14 0.38 9.18 3.68
CA TRP A 14 0.41 9.57 5.08
C TRP A 14 -0.93 9.38 5.80
N SER A 15 -2.06 9.58 5.10
CA SER A 15 -3.39 9.28 5.64
C SER A 15 -3.52 7.79 6.00
N VAL A 16 -3.08 6.89 5.12
CA VAL A 16 -3.11 5.44 5.38
C VAL A 16 -2.18 5.04 6.54
N GLU A 17 -0.97 5.59 6.58
CA GLU A 17 -0.05 5.33 7.69
C GLU A 17 -0.62 5.80 9.03
N THR A 18 -1.20 6.99 9.05
CA THR A 18 -1.78 7.58 10.25
C THR A 18 -2.96 6.73 10.73
N TYR A 19 -3.82 6.28 9.81
CA TYR A 19 -4.93 5.38 10.12
C TYR A 19 -4.45 4.14 10.87
N PHE A 20 -3.47 3.38 10.33
CA PHE A 20 -2.99 2.17 11.00
C PHE A 20 -2.20 2.42 12.28
N ARG A 21 -1.51 3.57 12.41
CA ARG A 21 -0.86 3.96 13.67
C ARG A 21 -1.85 4.28 14.78
N GLN A 22 -3.03 4.79 14.43
CA GLN A 22 -4.10 5.12 15.38
C GLN A 22 -4.97 3.92 15.72
N HIS A 23 -5.09 2.95 14.82
CA HIS A 23 -5.91 1.74 14.96
C HIS A 23 -5.05 0.50 15.22
N THR A 24 -4.26 0.53 16.30
CA THR A 24 -3.31 -0.54 16.64
C THR A 24 -3.97 -1.89 16.91
N GLU A 25 -5.25 -1.89 17.29
CA GLU A 25 -6.08 -3.07 17.48
C GLU A 25 -6.29 -3.88 16.20
N LEU A 26 -6.13 -3.25 15.03
CA LEU A 26 -6.20 -3.94 13.74
C LEU A 26 -4.93 -4.76 13.45
N LYS A 27 -3.86 -4.58 14.23
CA LYS A 27 -2.57 -5.32 14.15
C LYS A 27 -1.79 -5.18 12.84
N TRP A 28 -2.19 -4.25 11.99
CA TRP A 28 -1.40 -3.82 10.85
C TRP A 28 -0.27 -2.91 11.29
N TRP A 29 0.91 -3.06 10.67
CA TRP A 29 2.05 -2.20 10.93
C TRP A 29 2.82 -1.87 9.65
N VAL A 30 3.48 -0.71 9.65
CA VAL A 30 4.25 -0.20 8.50
C VAL A 30 5.65 -0.79 8.52
N ALA A 31 5.95 -1.65 7.55
CA ALA A 31 7.29 -2.23 7.36
C ALA A 31 8.21 -1.34 6.53
N PHE A 32 7.62 -0.54 5.63
CA PHE A 32 8.36 0.40 4.80
C PHE A 32 7.46 1.57 4.43
N THR A 33 8.04 2.76 4.30
CA THR A 33 7.40 3.94 3.74
C THR A 33 8.45 4.75 3.00
N ASN A 34 8.06 5.33 1.86
CA ASN A 34 8.90 6.18 1.02
C ASN A 34 8.49 7.66 1.17
N PRO A 35 8.84 8.34 2.28
CA PRO A 35 8.56 9.76 2.44
C PRO A 35 9.53 10.63 1.64
N THR A 36 9.10 11.85 1.34
CA THR A 36 9.91 12.87 0.66
C THR A 36 11.20 13.19 1.44
N ALA A 37 11.19 13.03 2.78
CA ALA A 37 12.36 13.13 3.65
C ALA A 37 12.33 12.05 4.75
N GLY A 38 13.45 11.38 5.01
CA GLY A 38 13.57 10.36 6.07
C GLY A 38 14.49 9.18 5.72
N PRO A 39 14.51 8.11 6.53
CA PRO A 39 15.26 6.89 6.24
C PRO A 39 14.53 6.02 5.20
N TRP A 40 14.23 6.58 4.03
CA TRP A 40 13.51 5.99 2.88
C TRP A 40 14.21 4.78 2.22
N LYS A 41 15.26 4.26 2.85
CA LYS A 41 16.07 3.15 2.35
C LYS A 41 15.91 1.86 3.14
N LYS A 42 15.12 1.81 4.21
CA LYS A 42 15.15 0.68 5.15
C LYS A 42 13.79 0.03 5.29
N ILE A 43 13.74 -1.28 5.08
CA ILE A 43 12.63 -2.12 5.52
C ILE A 43 12.89 -2.51 6.96
N VAL A 44 11.87 -2.41 7.80
CA VAL A 44 11.91 -2.84 9.19
C VAL A 44 10.99 -4.02 9.45
N ALA A 45 11.34 -4.84 10.44
CA ALA A 45 10.46 -5.82 11.05
C ALA A 45 10.23 -5.48 12.52
N LYS A 46 9.26 -6.14 13.14
CA LYS A 46 9.08 -6.19 14.59
C LYS A 46 9.88 -7.35 15.17
N ASP A 47 10.76 -7.07 16.12
CA ASP A 47 11.43 -8.10 16.92
C ASP A 47 10.50 -8.70 17.98
N THR A 48 11.02 -9.63 18.81
CA THR A 48 10.24 -10.27 19.88
C THR A 48 9.76 -9.32 20.98
N ALA A 49 10.36 -8.13 21.07
CA ALA A 49 9.94 -7.07 21.99
C ALA A 49 9.01 -6.04 21.32
N GLY A 50 8.66 -6.23 20.03
CA GLY A 50 7.83 -5.29 19.27
C GLY A 50 8.57 -4.04 18.78
N LEU A 51 9.90 -4.02 18.88
CA LEU A 51 10.73 -2.91 18.41
C LEU A 51 11.04 -3.05 16.91
N ASN A 52 11.19 -1.91 16.25
CA ASN A 52 11.55 -1.88 14.83
C ASN A 52 13.04 -2.21 14.67
N VAL A 53 13.34 -3.23 13.88
CA VAL A 53 14.70 -3.63 13.51
C VAL A 53 14.85 -3.60 12.00
N GLU A 54 15.94 -3.01 11.50
CA GLU A 54 16.24 -2.98 10.07
C GLU A 54 16.55 -4.40 9.58
N ILE A 55 15.81 -4.86 8.57
CA ILE A 55 15.98 -6.22 8.00
C ILE A 55 16.52 -6.19 6.57
N HIS A 56 16.38 -5.06 5.89
CA HIS A 56 16.85 -4.87 4.53
C HIS A 56 17.07 -3.38 4.27
N ARG A 57 18.05 -3.08 3.43
CA ARG A 57 18.34 -1.73 2.98
C ARG A 57 18.45 -1.67 1.46
N PHE A 58 17.62 -0.82 0.88
CA PHE A 58 17.61 -0.52 -0.55
C PHE A 58 18.91 0.14 -1.00
N GLN A 59 19.39 -0.29 -2.17
CA GLN A 59 20.46 0.41 -2.87
C GLN A 59 19.95 1.71 -3.51
N ARG A 60 20.87 2.56 -3.96
CA ARG A 60 20.51 3.89 -4.48
C ARG A 60 19.66 3.80 -5.75
N GLU A 61 19.96 2.84 -6.61
CA GLU A 61 19.35 2.62 -7.92
C GLU A 61 18.13 1.69 -7.87
N GLU A 62 17.88 1.05 -6.73
CA GLU A 62 16.78 0.11 -6.56
C GLU A 62 15.44 0.84 -6.50
N GLU A 63 14.49 0.37 -7.32
CA GLU A 63 13.09 0.81 -7.25
C GLU A 63 12.46 0.38 -5.93
N ARG A 64 11.50 1.17 -5.47
CA ARG A 64 10.91 1.04 -4.13
C ARG A 64 9.41 1.27 -4.21
N PRO A 65 8.63 0.58 -3.37
CA PRO A 65 7.21 0.83 -3.26
C PRO A 65 6.98 2.14 -2.50
N ASP A 66 5.77 2.65 -2.45
CA ASP A 66 5.47 3.83 -1.64
C ASP A 66 5.23 3.48 -0.16
N LEU A 67 4.60 2.33 0.08
CA LEU A 67 4.25 1.86 1.42
C LEU A 67 4.21 0.33 1.44
N VAL A 68 4.63 -0.26 2.56
CA VAL A 68 4.45 -1.68 2.83
C VAL A 68 3.80 -1.87 4.19
N LEU A 69 2.69 -2.59 4.21
CA LEU A 69 1.94 -2.93 5.40
C LEU A 69 2.06 -4.43 5.66
N VAL A 70 2.12 -4.81 6.92
CA VAL A 70 2.20 -6.21 7.33
C VAL A 70 1.17 -6.48 8.42
N ASN A 71 0.50 -7.63 8.32
CA ASN A 71 -0.36 -8.17 9.36
C ASN A 71 0.07 -9.61 9.66
N ASP A 72 0.60 -9.81 10.86
CA ASP A 72 1.14 -11.10 11.28
C ASP A 72 0.06 -12.15 11.55
N ASP A 73 -1.10 -11.73 12.05
CA ASP A 73 -2.23 -12.62 12.34
C ASP A 73 -2.83 -13.19 11.05
N LEU A 74 -2.99 -12.34 10.04
CA LEU A 74 -3.49 -12.74 8.72
C LEU A 74 -2.41 -13.39 7.85
N ARG A 75 -1.13 -13.26 8.25
CA ARG A 75 0.05 -13.67 7.46
C ARG A 75 0.06 -13.04 6.06
N ILE A 76 -0.17 -11.72 6.02
CA ILE A 76 -0.27 -10.93 4.80
C ILE A 76 0.79 -9.82 4.79
N ILE A 77 1.37 -9.58 3.62
CA ILE A 77 2.15 -8.39 3.28
C ILE A 77 1.41 -7.67 2.16
N VAL A 78 1.14 -6.38 2.33
CA VAL A 78 0.57 -5.52 1.29
C VAL A 78 1.66 -4.59 0.77
N ILE A 79 1.90 -4.63 -0.54
CA ILE A 79 2.83 -3.73 -1.23
C ILE A 79 2.01 -2.67 -1.96
N VAL A 80 2.17 -1.42 -1.57
CA VAL A 80 1.32 -0.31 -1.99
C VAL A 80 2.09 0.64 -2.92
N GLU A 81 1.50 0.90 -4.09
CA GLU A 81 1.90 1.94 -5.03
C GLU A 81 0.86 3.07 -5.00
N ALA A 82 1.29 4.29 -4.69
CA ALA A 82 0.42 5.43 -4.49
C ALA A 82 0.47 6.38 -5.69
N LYS A 83 -0.64 7.05 -5.99
CA LYS A 83 -0.71 8.19 -6.93
C LYS A 83 -1.71 9.22 -6.43
N ASP A 84 -1.55 10.46 -6.89
CA ASP A 84 -2.48 11.54 -6.51
C ASP A 84 -3.93 11.19 -6.86
N TYR A 85 -4.17 10.63 -8.05
CA TYR A 85 -5.50 10.31 -8.58
C TYR A 85 -5.43 9.07 -9.49
N LEU A 86 -6.58 8.40 -9.67
CA LEU A 86 -6.70 7.21 -10.50
C LEU A 86 -6.19 7.43 -11.93
N GLU A 87 -6.49 8.57 -12.54
CA GLU A 87 -6.14 8.83 -13.95
C GLU A 87 -4.63 8.81 -14.18
N LYS A 88 -3.84 9.14 -13.16
CA LYS A 88 -2.37 9.04 -13.22
C LYS A 88 -1.90 7.60 -13.07
N LEU A 89 -2.58 6.83 -12.22
CA LEU A 89 -2.28 5.43 -11.95
C LEU A 89 -2.53 4.54 -13.18
N VAL A 90 -3.67 4.72 -13.85
CA VAL A 90 -4.13 3.82 -14.93
C VAL A 90 -3.55 4.13 -16.31
N THR A 91 -2.60 5.06 -16.41
CA THR A 91 -1.82 5.22 -17.63
C THR A 91 -0.96 3.98 -17.86
N LYS A 92 -0.80 3.55 -19.12
CA LYS A 92 -0.02 2.36 -19.48
C LYS A 92 1.37 2.35 -18.83
N SER A 93 2.14 3.43 -19.02
CA SER A 93 3.51 3.51 -18.51
C SER A 93 3.58 3.49 -16.98
N GLN A 94 2.60 4.09 -16.31
CA GLN A 94 2.56 4.08 -14.86
C GLN A 94 2.16 2.72 -14.30
N MET A 95 1.12 2.09 -14.85
CA MET A 95 0.68 0.77 -14.39
C MET A 95 1.76 -0.30 -14.63
N GLU A 96 2.41 -0.30 -15.80
CA GLU A 96 3.55 -1.19 -16.08
C GLU A 96 4.69 -1.02 -15.06
N LYS A 97 4.98 0.23 -14.67
CA LYS A 97 5.97 0.53 -13.64
C LYS A 97 5.52 0.01 -12.28
N SER A 98 4.31 0.34 -11.84
CA SER A 98 3.82 -0.06 -10.52
C SER A 98 3.70 -1.58 -10.37
N VAL A 99 3.27 -2.30 -11.43
CA VAL A 99 3.29 -3.77 -11.46
C VAL A 99 4.71 -4.31 -11.28
N ARG A 100 5.69 -3.75 -12.01
CA ARG A 100 7.09 -4.17 -11.89
C ARG A 100 7.64 -3.95 -10.48
N VAL A 101 7.39 -2.78 -9.89
CA VAL A 101 7.80 -2.48 -8.51
C VAL A 101 7.23 -3.52 -7.55
N ILE A 102 5.94 -3.82 -7.66
CA ILE A 102 5.28 -4.83 -6.81
C ILE A 102 5.90 -6.23 -7.00
N GLU A 103 6.13 -6.66 -8.25
CA GLU A 103 6.70 -7.98 -8.55
C GLU A 103 8.15 -8.11 -8.05
N ASP A 104 8.97 -7.07 -8.25
CA ASP A 104 10.35 -7.06 -7.79
C ASP A 104 10.43 -6.99 -6.26
N MET A 105 9.59 -6.17 -5.63
CA MET A 105 9.49 -6.12 -4.18
C MET A 105 8.98 -7.43 -3.57
N SER A 106 8.08 -8.12 -4.26
CA SER A 106 7.64 -9.45 -3.84
C SER A 106 8.82 -10.41 -3.76
N LYS A 107 9.70 -10.42 -4.77
CA LYS A 107 10.93 -11.24 -4.75
C LYS A 107 11.84 -10.85 -3.60
N VAL A 108 12.03 -9.56 -3.34
CA VAL A 108 12.83 -9.06 -2.21
C VAL A 108 12.27 -9.61 -0.90
N PHE A 109 10.99 -9.42 -0.60
CA PHE A 109 10.37 -9.85 0.65
C PHE A 109 10.40 -11.38 0.86
N LEU A 110 10.26 -12.16 -0.21
CA LEU A 110 10.38 -13.62 -0.15
C LEU A 110 11.84 -14.08 0.05
N ALA A 111 12.82 -13.27 -0.32
CA ALA A 111 14.24 -13.60 -0.23
C ALA A 111 14.94 -13.07 1.03
N ILE A 112 14.30 -12.21 1.84
CA ILE A 112 14.89 -11.69 3.08
C ILE A 112 15.13 -12.87 4.05
N SER A 113 16.40 -13.15 4.33
CA SER A 113 16.85 -14.22 5.23
C SER A 113 17.07 -13.75 6.69
N HIS A 114 16.70 -12.51 7.01
CA HIS A 114 16.89 -11.93 8.33
C HIS A 114 16.06 -12.67 9.40
N ILE A 115 16.65 -12.94 10.58
CA ILE A 115 16.00 -13.73 11.64
C ILE A 115 14.66 -13.14 12.11
N ASN A 116 14.57 -11.80 12.20
CA ASN A 116 13.32 -11.11 12.56
C ASN A 116 12.29 -11.04 11.42
N TRP A 117 12.65 -11.45 10.20
CA TRP A 117 11.69 -11.64 9.11
C TRP A 117 11.18 -13.08 9.08
N GLY A 118 12.09 -14.06 9.09
CA GLY A 118 11.78 -15.47 9.32
C GLY A 118 10.60 -15.98 8.49
N GLU A 119 9.55 -16.44 9.18
CA GLU A 119 8.34 -17.01 8.56
C GLU A 119 7.51 -16.01 7.72
N ARG A 120 7.77 -14.70 7.85
CA ARG A 120 7.14 -13.65 7.01
C ARG A 120 7.52 -13.79 5.54
N ALA A 121 8.65 -14.41 5.22
CA ALA A 121 9.02 -14.78 3.85
C ALA A 121 8.03 -15.77 3.20
N LYS A 122 7.10 -16.36 3.96
CA LYS A 122 6.04 -17.25 3.44
C LYS A 122 4.66 -16.59 3.44
N TYR A 123 4.56 -15.33 3.86
CA TYR A 123 3.29 -14.63 3.92
C TYR A 123 2.74 -14.42 2.51
N ARG A 124 1.41 -14.35 2.41
CA ARG A 124 0.75 -14.00 1.17
C ARG A 124 1.05 -12.54 0.87
N ILE A 125 1.55 -12.25 -0.32
CA ILE A 125 1.74 -10.89 -0.79
C ILE A 125 0.50 -10.48 -1.58
N ILE A 126 -0.05 -9.30 -1.26
CA ILE A 126 -1.20 -8.71 -1.93
C ILE A 126 -0.76 -7.39 -2.57
N PRO A 127 -0.87 -7.24 -3.90
CA PRO A 127 -0.68 -5.96 -4.56
C PRO A 127 -1.72 -4.96 -4.08
N SER A 128 -1.31 -3.70 -3.99
CA SER A 128 -2.22 -2.62 -3.64
C SER A 128 -1.90 -1.34 -4.38
N PHE A 129 -2.97 -0.67 -4.81
CA PHE A 129 -2.88 0.69 -5.33
C PHE A 129 -3.62 1.65 -4.43
N LEU A 130 -3.00 2.81 -4.23
CA LEU A 130 -3.50 3.87 -3.38
C LEU A 130 -3.72 5.14 -4.20
N TRP A 131 -4.91 5.71 -4.15
CA TRP A 131 -5.18 7.00 -4.75
C TRP A 131 -6.23 7.78 -3.97
N MET A 132 -6.35 9.07 -4.30
CA MET A 132 -7.36 9.93 -3.71
C MET A 132 -8.59 9.99 -4.63
N CYS A 133 -9.77 9.87 -4.05
CA CYS A 133 -11.03 10.05 -4.75
C CYS A 133 -11.77 11.26 -4.16
N LYS A 134 -12.26 12.14 -5.05
CA LYS A 134 -13.01 13.33 -4.64
C LYS A 134 -14.45 13.01 -4.21
N ASP A 135 -14.95 11.85 -4.60
CA ASP A 135 -16.32 11.43 -4.37
C ASP A 135 -16.31 9.95 -3.98
N ALA A 136 -16.55 9.68 -2.69
CA ALA A 136 -16.56 8.32 -2.15
C ALA A 136 -17.53 7.39 -2.89
N ALA A 137 -18.62 7.92 -3.47
CA ALA A 137 -19.57 7.12 -4.23
C ALA A 137 -18.96 6.49 -5.49
N ARG A 138 -17.85 7.04 -6.00
CA ARG A 138 -17.14 6.54 -7.18
C ARG A 138 -16.05 5.50 -6.85
N ALA A 139 -15.75 5.26 -5.58
CA ALA A 139 -14.60 4.44 -5.18
C ALA A 139 -14.65 3.02 -5.75
N LEU A 140 -15.84 2.39 -5.81
CA LEU A 140 -16.01 1.03 -6.38
C LEU A 140 -15.89 1.00 -7.92
N ASP A 141 -16.33 2.05 -8.60
CA ASP A 141 -16.17 2.18 -10.06
C ASP A 141 -14.71 2.41 -10.43
N GLU A 142 -14.02 3.24 -9.63
CA GLU A 142 -12.59 3.51 -9.75
C GLU A 142 -11.75 2.25 -9.46
N ASP A 143 -12.10 1.49 -8.42
CA ASP A 143 -11.52 0.17 -8.13
C ASP A 143 -11.64 -0.78 -9.33
N SER A 144 -12.84 -0.89 -9.90
CA SER A 144 -13.08 -1.73 -11.07
C SER A 144 -12.21 -1.33 -12.26
N THR A 145 -11.92 -0.03 -12.40
CA THR A 145 -11.05 0.51 -13.46
C THR A 145 -9.58 0.18 -13.19
N ALA A 146 -9.10 0.42 -11.96
CA ALA A 146 -7.74 0.08 -11.54
C ALA A 146 -7.48 -1.43 -11.71
N LYS A 147 -8.42 -2.27 -11.29
CA LYS A 147 -8.35 -3.73 -11.41
C LYS A 147 -8.21 -4.18 -12.86
N LYS A 148 -9.07 -3.72 -13.76
CA LYS A 148 -8.98 -4.05 -15.20
C LYS A 148 -7.65 -3.62 -15.82
N CYS A 149 -7.16 -2.45 -15.41
CA CYS A 149 -5.86 -1.94 -15.84
C CYS A 149 -4.75 -2.87 -15.35
N TYR A 150 -4.70 -3.19 -14.05
CA TYR A 150 -3.74 -4.12 -13.47
C TYR A 150 -3.75 -5.49 -14.15
N GLU A 151 -4.93 -6.09 -14.36
CA GLU A 151 -5.09 -7.38 -15.03
C GLU A 151 -4.60 -7.39 -16.48
N SER A 152 -4.53 -6.22 -17.13
CA SER A 152 -4.02 -6.07 -18.49
C SER A 152 -2.49 -6.04 -18.57
N PHE A 153 -1.81 -5.77 -17.44
CA PHE A 153 -0.35 -5.61 -17.39
C PHE A 153 0.35 -6.64 -16.50
N SER A 154 -0.31 -7.16 -15.48
CA SER A 154 0.26 -8.19 -14.63
C SER A 154 0.14 -9.56 -15.26
N SER A 155 1.24 -10.30 -15.23
CA SER A 155 1.27 -11.72 -15.60
C SER A 155 0.68 -12.62 -14.52
N ILE A 156 0.48 -12.09 -13.30
CA ILE A 156 0.09 -12.86 -12.13
C ILE A 156 -1.34 -12.50 -11.73
N LYS A 157 -2.22 -13.49 -11.76
CA LYS A 157 -3.59 -13.34 -11.24
C LYS A 157 -3.56 -13.46 -9.72
N GLN A 158 -3.63 -12.32 -9.04
CA GLN A 158 -3.71 -12.24 -7.58
C GLN A 158 -4.92 -11.39 -7.17
N SER A 159 -5.41 -11.62 -5.96
CA SER A 159 -6.35 -10.68 -5.35
C SER A 159 -5.71 -9.31 -5.22
N LEU A 160 -6.52 -8.26 -5.33
CA LEU A 160 -6.08 -6.88 -5.25
C LEU A 160 -6.74 -6.20 -4.05
N LEU A 161 -5.94 -5.47 -3.27
CA LEU A 161 -6.43 -4.56 -2.25
C LEU A 161 -6.23 -3.13 -2.75
N ASN A 162 -7.29 -2.43 -3.14
CA ASN A 162 -7.21 -1.02 -3.42
C ASN A 162 -7.52 -0.20 -2.17
N ILE A 163 -6.79 0.90 -2.00
CA ILE A 163 -6.99 1.84 -0.90
C ILE A 163 -7.37 3.19 -1.51
N VAL A 164 -8.58 3.64 -1.26
CA VAL A 164 -9.10 4.89 -1.80
C VAL A 164 -9.24 5.89 -0.67
N VAL A 165 -8.43 6.94 -0.67
CA VAL A 165 -8.53 7.99 0.34
C VAL A 165 -9.54 9.02 -0.13
N THR A 166 -10.51 9.30 0.74
CA THR A 166 -11.57 10.29 0.50
C THR A 166 -11.45 11.41 1.52
N ALA A 167 -12.02 12.58 1.20
CA ALA A 167 -12.11 13.70 2.13
C ALA A 167 -13.59 13.95 2.46
N ASP A 168 -13.92 14.12 3.74
CA ASP A 168 -15.24 14.56 4.17
C ASP A 168 -15.44 16.08 3.95
N GLU A 169 -16.63 16.58 4.30
CA GLU A 169 -16.94 18.02 4.19
C GLU A 169 -16.05 18.92 5.07
N SER A 170 -15.45 18.34 6.12
CA SER A 170 -14.50 19.01 7.01
C SER A 170 -13.04 18.83 6.57
N GLU A 171 -12.81 18.30 5.37
CA GLU A 171 -11.49 17.97 4.82
C GLU A 171 -10.71 16.92 5.63
N ASN A 172 -11.38 16.11 6.46
CA ASN A 172 -10.73 14.97 7.11
C ASN A 172 -10.56 13.84 6.10
N LEU A 173 -9.36 13.26 6.08
CA LEU A 173 -9.02 12.18 5.18
C LEU A 173 -9.32 10.82 5.80
N ALA A 174 -10.06 9.98 5.07
CA ALA A 174 -10.38 8.62 5.49
C ALA A 174 -10.04 7.62 4.37
N PRO A 175 -9.21 6.60 4.67
CA PRO A 175 -8.98 5.51 3.73
C PRO A 175 -10.18 4.56 3.69
N LEU A 176 -10.59 4.20 2.48
CA LEU A 176 -11.53 3.14 2.18
C LEU A 176 -10.75 1.94 1.65
N PHE A 177 -10.98 0.76 2.20
CA PHE A 177 -10.31 -0.47 1.79
C PHE A 177 -11.24 -1.28 0.90
N ILE A 178 -10.82 -1.58 -0.32
CA ILE A 178 -11.61 -2.35 -1.28
C ILE A 178 -10.81 -3.60 -1.65
N PHE A 179 -11.32 -4.77 -1.26
CA PHE A 179 -10.67 -6.04 -1.55
C PHE A 179 -11.51 -6.85 -2.53
N ASP A 180 -10.92 -7.16 -3.69
CA ASP A 180 -11.58 -7.88 -4.78
C ASP A 180 -12.98 -7.33 -5.14
N GLY A 181 -13.11 -6.00 -5.20
CA GLY A 181 -14.34 -5.31 -5.58
C GLY A 181 -15.36 -5.15 -4.44
N LYS A 182 -14.99 -5.48 -3.20
CA LYS A 182 -15.85 -5.31 -2.03
C LYS A 182 -15.26 -4.27 -1.09
N LEU A 183 -16.04 -3.25 -0.79
CA LEU A 183 -15.71 -2.30 0.27
C LEU A 183 -15.71 -3.03 1.61
N LEU A 184 -14.60 -2.92 2.34
CA LEU A 184 -14.42 -3.51 3.65
C LEU A 184 -14.86 -2.52 4.73
N VAL A 185 -15.55 -3.04 5.75
CA VAL A 185 -15.86 -2.28 6.97
C VAL A 185 -14.68 -2.33 7.94
N ASP A 186 -13.87 -3.40 7.84
CA ASP A 186 -12.65 -3.63 8.61
C ASP A 186 -11.58 -4.23 7.67
N PRO A 187 -10.36 -3.67 7.60
CA PRO A 187 -9.28 -4.21 6.75
C PRO A 187 -8.82 -5.61 7.15
N ASN A 188 -9.25 -6.17 8.28
CA ASN A 188 -9.02 -7.57 8.66
C ASN A 188 -9.98 -8.56 7.99
N GLN A 189 -10.91 -8.09 7.15
CA GLN A 189 -11.82 -8.92 6.36
C GLN A 189 -11.21 -9.41 5.03
N ILE A 190 -9.93 -9.13 4.80
CA ILE A 190 -9.13 -9.55 3.63
C ILE A 190 -8.93 -11.07 3.60
#